data_AF-A0A2P6MBE8-F1
#
_entry.id   AF-A0A2P6MBE8-F1
#
_cell.length_a   1.000
_cell.length_b   1.000
_cell.length_c   1.000
_cell.angle_alpha   90.00
_cell.angle_beta   90.00
_cell.angle_gamma   90.00
#
_symmetry.space_group_name_H-M   'P 1'
#
loop_
_entity.id
_entity.type
_entity.pdbx_description
1 polymer ?
#
loop_
_entity_poly.entity_id
_entity_poly.type
_entity_poly.pdbx_seq_one_letter_code
_entity_poly.pdbx_strand_id
1 'polypeptide(L)' 'MGIVIPFPRKQVIDDELAVQLWELVMAGEIGTPEFRRLDAEIRRRRELREPAAVAGAAGPRR' A
#
# COMPACT_ATOMS: atom_id res chain seq x y z
N MET A 1 9.35 -17.78 -27.11
CA MET A 1 9.88 -17.77 -25.73
C MET A 1 9.10 -16.72 -24.96
N GLY A 2 8.22 -17.13 -24.03
CA GLY A 2 7.25 -16.24 -23.40
C GLY A 2 7.87 -15.46 -22.23
N ILE A 3 7.63 -14.14 -22.20
CA ILE A 3 8.03 -13.28 -21.08
C ILE A 3 7.11 -13.61 -19.91
N VAL A 4 7.65 -14.21 -18.85
CA VAL A 4 6.92 -14.41 -17.60
C VAL A 4 6.92 -13.08 -16.86
N ILE A 5 5.80 -12.37 -16.87
CA ILE A 5 5.61 -11.17 -16.05
C ILE A 5 5.37 -11.66 -14.61
N PRO A 6 6.24 -11.35 -13.64
CA PRO A 6 6.02 -11.75 -12.27
C PRO A 6 4.79 -11.04 -11.73
N PHE A 7 3.85 -11.81 -11.17
CA PHE A 7 2.68 -11.26 -10.51
C PHE A 7 3.11 -10.37 -9.34
N PRO A 8 2.66 -9.11 -9.26
CA PRO A 8 3.11 -8.17 -8.24
C PRO A 8 2.45 -8.49 -6.90
N ARG A 9 2.89 -9.58 -6.26
CA ARG A 9 2.34 -10.09 -4.98
C ARG A 9 2.23 -9.00 -3.91
N LYS A 10 3.17 -8.05 -3.87
CA LYS A 10 3.15 -6.93 -2.91
C LYS A 10 1.96 -5.97 -3.14
N GLN A 11 1.65 -5.62 -4.39
CA GLN A 11 0.51 -4.75 -4.69
C GLN A 11 -0.80 -5.42 -4.31
N VAL A 12 -0.94 -6.71 -4.62
CA VAL A 12 -2.14 -7.48 -4.28
C VAL A 12 -2.37 -7.55 -2.78
N ILE A 13 -1.32 -7.74 -1.96
CA ILE A 13 -1.49 -7.76 -0.50
C ILE A 13 -1.86 -6.36 0.03
N ASP A 14 -1.30 -5.28 -0.54
CA ASP A 14 -1.67 -3.92 -0.14
C ASP A 14 -3.14 -3.60 -0.50
N ASP A 15 -3.61 -4.09 -1.64
CA ASP A 15 -5.00 -3.96 -2.08
C ASP A 15 -5.96 -4.78 -1.20
N GLU A 16 -5.59 -6.01 -0.82
CA GLU A 16 -6.36 -6.84 0.10
C GLU A 16 -6.52 -6.17 1.48
N LEU A 17 -5.45 -5.57 2.01
CA LEU A 17 -5.52 -4.84 3.28
C LEU A 17 -6.43 -3.60 3.18
N ALA A 18 -6.39 -2.89 2.05
CA ALA A 18 -7.25 -1.74 1.82
C ALA A 18 -8.74 -2.15 1.74
N VAL A 19 -9.04 -3.29 1.12
CA VAL A 19 -10.39 -3.86 1.08
C VAL A 19 -10.88 -4.20 2.48
N GLN A 20 -10.07 -4.91 3.28
CA GLN A 20 -10.45 -5.25 4.66
C GLN A 20 -10.71 -4.01 5.53
N LEU A 21 -9.88 -2.97 5.39
CA LEU A 21 -10.12 -1.71 6.10
C LEU A 21 -11.44 -1.05 5.66
N TRP A 22 -11.75 -1.09 4.36
CA TRP A 22 -13.00 -0.54 3.83
C TRP A 22 -14.22 -1.32 4.31
N GLU A 23 -14.13 -2.65 4.42
CA GLU A 23 -15.20 -3.48 4.98
C GLU A 23 -15.53 -3.08 6.43
N LEU A 24 -14.52 -2.82 7.26
CA LEU A 24 -14.72 -2.33 8.63
C LEU A 24 -15.37 -0.95 8.69
N VAL A 25 -15.01 -0.05 7.77
CA VAL A 25 -15.67 1.26 7.62
C VAL A 25 -17.13 1.09 7.26
N MET A 26 -17.43 0.21 6.30
CA MET A 26 -18.79 -0.09 5.87
C MET A 26 -19.63 -0.77 6.97
N ALA A 27 -18.99 -1.56 7.83
CA ALA A 27 -19.60 -2.15 9.02
C ALA A 27 -19.81 -1.14 10.17
N GLY A 28 -19.30 0.08 10.04
CA GLY A 28 -19.36 1.10 11.10
C GLY A 28 -18.41 0.85 12.27
N GLU A 29 -17.44 -0.04 12.12
CA GLU A 29 -16.49 -0.46 13.15
C GLU A 29 -15.25 0.45 13.26
N ILE A 30 -15.43 1.73 12.94
CA ILE A 30 -14.39 2.76 12.94
C ILE A 30 -14.01 3.08 14.39
N GLY A 31 -13.10 2.31 14.96
CA GLY A 31 -12.66 2.46 16.35
C GLY A 31 -12.29 1.17 17.05
N THR A 32 -12.59 0.01 16.43
CA THR A 32 -12.19 -1.29 16.97
C THR A 32 -10.67 -1.46 16.95
N PRO A 33 -10.13 -2.33 17.82
CA PRO A 33 -8.70 -2.68 17.77
C PRO A 33 -8.27 -3.22 16.40
N GLU A 34 -9.18 -3.87 15.67
CA GLU A 34 -8.93 -4.43 14.35
C GLU A 34 -8.73 -3.34 13.29
N PHE A 35 -9.62 -2.34 13.26
CA PHE A 35 -9.48 -1.17 12.39
C PHE A 35 -8.12 -0.47 12.61
N ARG A 36 -7.75 -0.23 13.86
CA ARG A 36 -6.47 0.44 14.19
C ARG A 36 -5.25 -0.37 13.79
N ARG A 37 -5.31 -1.70 13.88
CA ARG A 37 -4.23 -2.59 13.44
C ARG A 37 -4.05 -2.55 11.93
N LEU A 38 -5.15 -2.63 11.18
CA LEU A 38 -5.12 -2.57 9.72
C LEU A 38 -4.63 -1.21 9.21
N ASP A 39 -5.12 -0.12 9.80
CA ASP A 39 -4.66 1.25 9.48
C ASP A 39 -3.15 1.43 9.72
N ALA A 40 -2.65 0.97 10.88
CA ALA A 40 -1.23 1.03 11.21
C ALA A 40 -0.36 0.18 10.27
N GLU A 41 -0.82 -1.01 9.88
CA GLU A 41 -0.10 -1.89 8.95
C GLU A 41 -0.05 -1.31 7.54
N ILE A 42 -1.16 -0.77 7.03
CA ILE A 42 -1.21 -0.08 5.72
C ILE A 42 -0.27 1.14 5.74
N ARG A 43 -0.30 1.94 6.82
CA ARG A 43 0.58 3.09 6.99
C ARG A 43 2.05 2.69 6.99
N ARG A 44 2.43 1.68 7.79
CA ARG A 44 3.80 1.16 7.84
C ARG A 44 4.28 0.70 6.47
N ARG A 45 3.42 0.04 5.69
CA ARG A 45 3.75 -0.42 4.34
C ARG A 45 3.88 0.70 3.33
N ARG A 46 3.06 1.75 3.43
CA ARG A 46 3.20 2.98 2.64
C ARG A 46 4.52 3.67 2.93
N GLU A 47 4.88 3.83 4.20
CA GLU A 47 6.16 4.42 4.62
C GLU A 47 7.36 3.60 4.07
N LEU A 48 7.24 2.26 4.04
CA LEU A 48 8.24 1.37 3.42
C LEU A 48 8.24 1.40 1.88
N ARG A 49 7.18 1.91 1.24
CA ARG A 49 7.08 2.09 -0.22
C ARG A 49 7.63 3.46 -0.66
N GLU A 50 7.71 4.43 0.25
CA GLU A 50 8.32 5.75 0.03
C GLU A 50 9.82 5.90 0.42
N PRO A 51 10.76 5.01 0.02
CA PRO A 51 12.15 5.43 -0.13
C PRO A 51 12.38 5.94 -1.57
N ALA A 52 12.59 7.26 -1.69
CA ALA A 52 13.23 7.94 -2.83
C ALA A 52 12.44 8.17 -4.14
N ALA A 53 11.15 8.54 -4.10
CA ALA A 53 10.50 9.20 -5.25
C ALA A 53 10.90 10.68 -5.45
N VAL A 54 11.97 11.16 -4.79
CA VAL A 54 12.48 12.54 -4.91
C VAL A 54 13.92 12.63 -5.45
N ALA A 55 14.55 11.51 -5.85
CA ALA A 55 15.93 11.52 -6.34
C ALA A 55 16.09 11.48 -7.88
N GLY A 56 15.00 11.64 -8.66
CA GLY A 56 15.05 11.40 -10.11
C GLY A 56 14.31 12.38 -11.03
N ALA A 57 13.64 13.42 -10.51
CA ALA A 57 12.85 14.35 -11.32
C ALA A 57 13.45 15.77 -11.45
N ALA A 58 14.75 15.94 -11.17
CA ALA A 58 15.49 17.11 -11.61
C ALA A 58 16.50 16.66 -12.67
N GLY A 59 16.02 16.52 -13.91
CA GLY A 59 16.89 16.30 -15.07
C GLY A 59 17.95 17.42 -15.17
N PRO A 60 19.10 17.16 -15.80
CA PRO A 60 20.15 18.16 -15.96
C PRO A 60 19.61 19.28 -16.85
N ARG A 61 19.33 20.45 -16.25
CA ARG A 61 19.21 21.66 -17.04
C ARG A 61 20.63 22.11 -17.35
N ARG A 62 20.95 22.01 -18.65
CA ARG A 62 22.07 22.61 -19.37
C ARG A 62 22.65 23.87 -18.74
#